data_AF-A0AAU8FGQ4-F1
#
_entry.id   AF-A0AAU8FGQ4-F1
#
_cell.length_a   1.000
_cell.length_b   1.000
_cell.length_c   1.000
_cell.angle_alpha   90.00
_cell.angle_beta   90.00
_cell.angle_gamma   90.00
#
_symmetry.space_group_name_H-M   'P 1'
#
loop_
_entity.id
_entity.type
_entity.pdbx_description
1 polymer ?
#
loop_
_entity_poly.entity_id
_entity_poly.type
_entity_poly.pdbx_seq_one_letter_code
_entity_poly.pdbx_strand_id
1 'polypeptide(L)' 'MQLEIVKAVLSKAFGKAFALREMSSCKFLEVFNPTETPELTIQIQYKGDELLDVSASGKYGEKTYFKARAGFRSLL' A
#
# COMPACT_ATOMS: atom_id res chain seq x y z
N MET A 1 3.93 -4.56 8.18
CA MET A 1 4.77 -4.72 6.97
C MET A 1 4.08 -4.22 5.70
N GLN A 2 2.85 -4.64 5.40
CA GLN A 2 2.17 -4.34 4.13
C GLN A 2 1.85 -2.85 3.94
N LEU A 3 1.45 -2.14 5.00
CA LEU A 3 1.27 -0.68 4.95
C LEU A 3 2.59 0.06 4.75
N GLU A 4 3.71 -0.47 5.25
CA GLU A 4 5.03 0.11 5.01
C GLU A 4 5.43 -0.02 3.54
N ILE A 5 5.07 -1.13 2.88
CA ILE A 5 5.23 -1.28 1.42
C ILE A 5 4.39 -0.22 0.69
N VAL A 6 3.12 -0.05 1.06
CA VAL A 6 2.25 0.98 0.44
C VAL A 6 2.84 2.38 0.64
N LYS A 7 3.29 2.72 1.84
CA LYS A 7 3.93 4.00 2.18
C LYS A 7 5.21 4.23 1.37
N ALA A 8 6.05 3.21 1.22
CA ALA A 8 7.28 3.29 0.43
C ALA A 8 6.98 3.52 -1.06
N VAL A 9 5.98 2.82 -1.62
CA VAL A 9 5.57 3.00 -3.02
C VAL A 9 4.99 4.39 -3.25
N LEU A 10 4.12 4.89 -2.36
CA LEU A 10 3.65 6.28 -2.41
C LEU A 10 4.81 7.28 -2.35
N SER A 11 5.71 7.10 -1.39
CA SER A 11 6.82 8.05 -1.22
C SER A 11 7.73 8.09 -2.45
N LYS A 12 7.97 6.92 -3.07
CA LYS A 12 8.72 6.82 -4.33
C LYS A 12 7.98 7.47 -5.50
N ALA A 13 6.65 7.29 -5.60
CA ALA A 13 5.85 7.81 -6.71
C ALA A 13 5.74 9.34 -6.71
N PHE A 14 5.66 9.96 -5.53
CA PHE A 14 5.51 11.42 -5.39
C PHE A 14 6.81 12.15 -5.07
N GLY A 15 7.92 11.44 -4.84
CA GLY A 15 9.20 12.05 -4.49
C GLY A 15 9.22 12.76 -3.12
N LYS A 16 8.29 12.41 -2.22
CA LYS A 16 8.16 13.03 -0.89
C LYS A 16 7.77 11.98 0.15
N ALA A 17 8.12 12.21 1.41
CA ALA A 17 7.79 11.27 2.47
C ALA A 17 6.31 11.33 2.84
N PHE A 18 5.73 10.19 3.19
CA PHE A 18 4.37 10.11 3.72
C PHE A 18 4.36 9.49 5.12
N ALA A 19 3.46 9.98 5.96
CA ALA A 19 3.08 9.33 7.21
C ALA A 19 1.69 8.71 7.09
N LEU A 20 1.51 7.54 7.71
CA LEU A 20 0.20 6.97 7.92
C LEU A 20 -0.53 7.85 8.94
N ARG A 21 -1.70 8.38 8.57
CA ARG A 21 -2.56 9.15 9.48
C ARG A 21 -3.58 8.25 10.14
N GLU A 22 -4.29 7.47 9.33
CA GLU A 22 -5.35 6.58 9.80
C GLU A 22 -5.41 5.32 8.94
N MET A 23 -5.74 4.20 9.57
CA MET A 23 -5.97 2.94 8.87
C MET A 23 -7.46 2.60 8.97
N SER A 24 -8.16 2.65 7.84
CA SER A 24 -9.56 2.26 7.78
C SER A 24 -9.70 0.74 7.76
N SER A 25 -8.88 0.05 6.95
CA SER A 25 -8.85 -1.42 6.94
C SER A 25 -7.53 -1.96 6.40
N CYS A 26 -7.13 -3.14 6.88
CA CYS A 26 -6.08 -3.93 6.28
C CYS A 26 -6.50 -5.41 6.37
N LYS A 27 -6.73 -6.04 5.22
CA LYS A 27 -7.12 -7.45 5.12
C LYS A 27 -5.95 -8.25 4.58
N PHE A 28 -5.55 -9.28 5.34
CA PHE A 28 -4.60 -10.28 4.91
C PHE A 28 -5.40 -11.46 4.37
N LEU A 29 -5.29 -11.72 3.07
CA LEU A 29 -6.11 -12.70 2.37
C LEU A 29 -5.39 -14.03 2.21
N GLU A 30 -4.08 -13.99 2.01
CA GLU A 30 -3.21 -15.15 1.81
C GLU A 30 -1.88 -14.91 2.53
N VAL A 31 -1.17 -16.00 2.89
CA VAL A 31 0.17 -15.91 3.45
C VAL A 31 1.16 -15.60 2.33
N PHE A 32 2.01 -14.61 2.55
CA PHE A 32 3.09 -14.26 1.63
C PHE A 32 4.31 -15.14 1.91
N ASN A 33 4.70 -15.97 0.94
CA ASN A 33 5.90 -16.81 1.00
C ASN A 33 6.93 -16.30 -0.03
N PRO A 34 8.05 -15.67 0.39
CA PRO A 34 9.03 -15.12 -0.55
C PRO A 34 9.65 -16.13 -1.53
N THR A 35 9.66 -17.42 -1.18
CA THR A 35 10.16 -18.49 -2.07
C THR A 35 9.18 -18.79 -3.22
N GLU A 36 7.88 -18.62 -2.98
CA GLU A 36 6.82 -18.90 -3.97
C GLU A 36 6.33 -17.62 -4.68
N THR A 37 6.40 -16.49 -3.98
CA THR A 37 6.02 -15.16 -4.45
C THR A 37 7.21 -14.21 -4.31
N PRO A 38 8.21 -14.30 -5.20
CA PRO A 38 9.42 -13.49 -5.12
C PRO A 38 9.17 -12.01 -5.45
N GLU A 39 8.09 -11.72 -6.16
CA GLU A 39 7.68 -10.38 -6.53
C GLU A 39 6.21 -10.13 -6.13
N LEU A 40 5.89 -8.87 -5.89
CA LEU A 40 4.54 -8.44 -5.55
C LEU A 40 4.23 -7.14 -6.29
N THR A 41 3.20 -7.18 -7.13
CA THR A 41 2.67 -5.99 -7.80
C THR A 41 1.78 -5.24 -6.83
N ILE A 42 2.15 -4.01 -6.50
CA ILE A 42 1.35 -3.12 -5.65
C ILE A 42 0.51 -2.22 -6.53
N GLN A 43 -0.81 -2.40 -6.49
CA GLN A 43 -1.75 -1.51 -7.14
C GLN A 43 -2.27 -0.50 -6.12
N ILE A 44 -2.14 0.79 -6.43
CA ILE A 44 -2.56 1.89 -5.57
C ILE A 44 -3.53 2.78 -6.35
N GLN A 45 -4.69 3.02 -5.77
CA GLN A 45 -5.62 4.07 -6.16
C GLN A 45 -5.71 5.06 -5.01
N TYR A 46 -5.66 6.35 -5.32
CA TYR A 46 -5.73 7.39 -4.29
C TYR A 46 -6.61 8.55 -4.73
N LYS A 47 -7.12 9.29 -3.75
CA LYS A 47 -7.85 10.55 -3.93
C LYS A 47 -7.36 11.58 -2.92
N GLY A 48 -7.47 12.87 -3.27
CA GLY A 48 -6.97 13.97 -2.45
C GLY A 48 -5.60 14.47 -2.91
N ASP A 49 -5.05 15.43 -2.17
CA ASP A 49 -3.78 16.08 -2.49
C ASP A 49 -2.80 16.00 -1.31
N GLU A 50 -2.96 16.85 -0.29
CA GLU A 50 -2.12 16.80 0.92
C GLU A 50 -2.41 15.58 1.81
N LEU A 51 -3.68 15.20 1.85
CA LEU A 51 -4.17 14.00 2.53
C LEU A 51 -4.72 13.05 1.47
N LEU A 52 -4.02 11.94 1.28
CA LEU A 52 -4.41 10.90 0.34
C LEU A 52 -5.29 9.87 1.05
N ASP A 53 -6.51 9.68 0.57
CA ASP A 53 -7.30 8.46 0.85
C ASP A 53 -6.87 7.38 -0.14
N VAL A 54 -6.20 6.36 0.36
CA VAL A 54 -5.51 5.35 -0.44
C VAL A 54 -6.20 4.00 -0.32
N SER A 55 -6.51 3.40 -1.46
CA SER A 55 -6.89 2.00 -1.61
C SER A 55 -5.76 1.25 -2.30
N ALA A 56 -5.16 0.29 -1.62
CA ALA A 56 -4.03 -0.47 -2.11
C ALA A 56 -4.28 -1.99 -2.09
N SER A 57 -3.67 -2.71 -3.02
CA SER A 57 -3.63 -4.18 -3.00
C SER A 57 -2.30 -4.71 -3.47
N GLY A 58 -1.83 -5.80 -2.85
CA GLY A 58 -0.66 -6.54 -3.28
C GLY A 58 -1.06 -7.82 -3.98
N LYS A 59 -0.56 -8.02 -5.20
CA LYS A 59 -0.90 -9.16 -6.07
C LYS A 59 0.33 -9.86 -6.60
N TYR A 60 0.22 -11.16 -6.80
CA TYR A 60 1.17 -11.95 -7.57
C TYR A 60 0.38 -12.87 -8.50
N GLY A 61 0.59 -12.73 -9.81
CA GLY A 61 -0.32 -13.27 -10.82
C GLY A 61 -1.76 -12.78 -10.60
N GLU A 62 -2.70 -13.72 -10.53
CA GLU A 62 -4.12 -13.44 -10.29
C GLU A 62 -4.50 -13.38 -8.80
N LYS A 63 -3.60 -13.82 -7.91
CA LYS A 63 -3.87 -13.88 -6.47
C LYS A 63 -3.67 -12.51 -5.81
N THR A 64 -4.59 -12.15 -4.92
CA THR A 64 -4.46 -10.97 -4.06
C THR A 64 -4.09 -11.41 -2.65
N TYR A 65 -2.97 -10.92 -2.14
CA TYR A 65 -2.43 -11.29 -0.83
C TYR A 65 -2.90 -10.35 0.28
N PHE A 66 -3.02 -9.07 -0.04
CA PHE A 66 -3.58 -8.10 0.90
C PHE A 66 -4.36 -7.01 0.19
N LYS A 67 -5.30 -6.41 0.92
CA LYS A 67 -5.97 -5.16 0.56
C LYS A 67 -5.90 -4.22 1.74
N ALA A 68 -5.58 -2.95 1.49
CA ALA A 68 -5.50 -1.93 2.51
C ALA A 68 -6.29 -0.69 2.08
N ARG A 69 -6.94 -0.05 3.04
CA ARG A 69 -7.46 1.31 2.90
C ARG A 69 -6.97 2.16 4.05
N ALA A 70 -6.33 3.27 3.74
CA ALA A 70 -5.69 4.12 4.73
C ALA A 70 -5.53 5.56 4.24
N GLY A 71 -5.56 6.50 5.18
CA GLY A 71 -5.23 7.90 4.95
C GLY A 71 -3.73 8.13 5.15
N PHE A 72 -3.06 8.73 4.16
CA PHE A 72 -1.66 9.13 4.22
C PHE A 72 -1.51 10.64 4.09
N ARG A 73 -0.66 11.24 4.91
CA ARG A 73 -0.34 12.66 4.84
C ARG A 73 1.09 12.85 4.35
N SER A 74 1.28 13.76 3.40
CA SER A 74 2.63 14.18 2.99
C SER A 74 3.36 14.84 4.16
N LEU A 75 4.59 14.45 4.38
CA LEU A 75 5.53 15.16 5.23
C LEU A 75 6.25 16.16 4.31
N LEU A 76 6.17 17.45 4.64
CA LEU A 76 6.89 18.53 3.96
C LEU A 76 8.39 18.38 4.18
#